data_AF-A0A0C2G0D1-F1
#
_entry.id   AF-A0A0C2G0D1-F1
#
_cell.length_a   1.000
_cell.length_b   1.000
_cell.length_c   1.000
_cell.angle_alpha   90.00
_cell.angle_beta   90.00
_cell.angle_gamma   90.00
#
_symmetry.space_group_name_H-M   'P 1'
#
loop_
_entity.id
_entity.type
_entity.pdbx_description
1 polymer ?
#
loop_
_entity_poly.entity_id
_entity_poly.type
_entity_poly.pdbx_seq_one_letter_code
_entity_poly.pdbx_strand_id
1 'polypeptide(L)'
;MTRNKEAPNGSPLFLSKLARGLVRNGKKPTNKNLPTASFMLKMIYDCATEGEAIDYANSCELTKSPEQDRKGFGENVYVYPAPNADPIEAFEAAAKKWWDQIFLDGINWEVKYIQSLKDKKIDQKAFIQRYSED
;
A
#
# COMPACT_ATOMS: atom_id res chain seq x y z
N MET A 1 29.69 -3.09 7.12
CA MET A 1 29.04 -4.16 6.35
C MET A 1 27.60 -3.75 6.08
N THR A 2 27.36 -3.09 4.96
CA THR A 2 26.03 -2.67 4.49
C THR A 2 25.28 -3.90 3.98
N ARG A 3 24.45 -4.48 4.85
CA ARG A 3 23.55 -5.56 4.45
C ARG A 3 22.36 -4.90 3.76
N ASN A 4 22.30 -5.02 2.43
CA ASN A 4 21.08 -4.74 1.67
C ASN A 4 19.97 -5.61 2.27
N LYS A 5 19.14 -5.04 3.15
CA LYS A 5 17.98 -5.74 3.68
C LYS A 5 16.90 -5.63 2.62
N GLU A 6 16.67 -6.72 1.90
CA GLU A 6 15.48 -6.87 1.07
C GLU A 6 14.26 -6.76 2.01
N ALA A 7 13.30 -5.90 1.64
CA ALA A 7 12.04 -5.77 2.37
C ALA A 7 11.34 -7.15 2.43
N PRO A 8 10.52 -7.41 3.47
CA PRO A 8 9.76 -8.66 3.57
C PRO A 8 9.04 -8.97 2.26
N ASN A 9 9.15 -10.21 1.81
CA ASN A 9 8.87 -10.71 0.45
C ASN A 9 7.44 -10.45 -0.11
N GLY A 10 6.54 -9.82 0.65
CA GLY A 10 5.17 -9.50 0.24
C GLY A 10 5.09 -8.38 -0.80
N SER A 11 5.59 -7.19 -0.50
CA SER A 11 5.35 -5.99 -1.33
C SER A 11 5.94 -6.08 -2.76
N PRO A 12 7.19 -6.53 -2.97
CA PRO A 12 7.75 -6.63 -4.32
C PRO A 12 7.05 -7.68 -5.20
N LEU A 13 6.58 -8.79 -4.59
CA LEU A 13 5.85 -9.84 -5.31
C LEU A 13 4.48 -9.36 -5.77
N PHE A 14 3.79 -8.57 -4.95
CA PHE A 14 2.50 -8.00 -5.27
C PHE A 14 2.57 -7.08 -6.51
N LEU A 15 3.53 -6.14 -6.51
CA LEU A 15 3.73 -5.22 -7.64
C LEU A 15 4.06 -5.96 -8.94
N SER A 16 4.88 -7.01 -8.87
CA SER A 16 5.22 -7.82 -10.05
C SER A 16 3.99 -8.51 -10.66
N LYS A 17 3.12 -9.11 -9.83
CA LYS A 17 1.88 -9.75 -10.30
C LYS A 17 0.93 -8.73 -10.92
N LEU A 18 0.79 -7.55 -10.31
CA LEU A 18 -0.04 -6.47 -10.84
C LEU A 18 0.49 -5.95 -12.17
N ALA A 19 1.78 -5.69 -12.27
CA ALA A 19 2.42 -5.21 -13.50
C ALA A 19 2.21 -6.17 -14.68
N ARG A 20 2.15 -7.49 -14.39
CA ARG A 20 1.91 -8.54 -15.39
C ARG A 20 0.43 -8.79 -15.71
N GLY A 21 -0.50 -8.00 -15.16
CA GLY A 21 -1.93 -8.18 -15.39
C GLY A 21 -2.48 -9.48 -14.81
N LEU A 22 -1.91 -9.95 -13.70
CA LEU A 22 -2.30 -11.21 -13.04
C LEU A 22 -3.20 -11.01 -11.82
N VAL A 23 -3.69 -9.78 -11.60
CA VAL A 23 -4.46 -9.41 -10.41
C VAL A 23 -5.88 -9.04 -10.82
N ARG A 24 -6.85 -9.73 -10.21
CA ARG A 24 -8.29 -9.53 -10.45
C ARG A 24 -8.75 -8.13 -10.01
N ASN A 25 -9.54 -7.48 -10.85
CA ASN A 25 -10.14 -6.18 -10.52
C ASN A 25 -11.45 -6.38 -9.72
N GLY A 26 -11.44 -6.18 -8.41
CA GLY A 26 -12.64 -6.25 -7.56
C GLY A 26 -13.05 -7.67 -7.10
N LYS A 27 -14.25 -7.73 -6.51
CA LYS A 27 -14.70 -8.84 -5.66
C LYS A 27 -15.11 -10.11 -6.39
N LYS A 28 -15.81 -9.98 -7.51
CA LYS A 28 -16.42 -11.14 -8.17
C LYS A 28 -15.33 -12.01 -8.80
N PRO A 29 -15.29 -13.33 -8.56
CA PRO A 29 -14.28 -14.21 -9.14
C PRO A 29 -14.25 -14.19 -10.69
N THR A 30 -15.35 -13.83 -11.32
CA THR A 30 -15.50 -13.69 -12.77
C THR A 30 -14.98 -12.36 -13.33
N ASN A 31 -14.55 -11.42 -12.48
CA ASN A 31 -13.99 -10.17 -12.94
C ASN A 31 -12.67 -10.42 -13.68
N LYS A 32 -12.46 -9.65 -14.75
CA LYS A 32 -11.19 -9.67 -15.48
C LYS A 32 -10.06 -9.10 -14.61
N ASN A 33 -8.84 -9.49 -14.93
CA ASN A 33 -7.65 -8.88 -14.33
C ASN A 33 -7.46 -7.45 -14.82
N LEU A 34 -6.76 -6.64 -14.02
CA LEU A 34 -6.28 -5.33 -14.42
C LEU A 34 -5.31 -5.43 -15.61
N PRO A 35 -5.19 -4.37 -16.43
CA PRO A 35 -4.24 -4.33 -17.53
C PRO A 35 -2.79 -4.44 -17.02
N THR A 36 -1.88 -4.75 -17.93
CA THR A 36 -0.44 -4.72 -17.65
C THR A 36 0.05 -3.29 -17.42
N ALA A 37 1.07 -3.13 -16.59
CA ALA A 37 1.73 -1.84 -16.37
C ALA A 37 3.02 -1.78 -17.18
N SER A 38 3.15 -0.74 -18.02
CA SER A 38 4.36 -0.53 -18.83
C SER A 38 5.56 -0.04 -18.02
N PHE A 39 5.33 0.60 -16.87
CA PHE A 39 6.38 1.22 -16.06
C PHE A 39 6.09 1.11 -14.55
N MET A 40 5.99 -0.13 -14.04
CA MET A 40 5.89 -0.36 -12.59
C MET A 40 7.29 -0.42 -11.98
N LEU A 41 7.66 0.60 -11.20
CA LEU A 41 8.97 0.67 -10.55
C LEU A 41 9.10 -0.36 -9.42
N LYS A 42 10.31 -0.90 -9.26
CA LYS A 42 10.66 -1.75 -8.11
C LYS A 42 10.86 -0.87 -6.88
N MET A 43 10.17 -1.17 -5.79
CA MET A 43 10.41 -0.51 -4.50
C MET A 43 11.80 -0.87 -3.97
N ILE A 44 12.51 0.13 -3.47
CA ILE A 44 13.77 0.00 -2.75
C ILE A 44 13.52 0.44 -1.32
N TYR A 45 14.03 -0.32 -0.38
CA TYR A 45 13.91 0.02 1.04
C TYR A 45 14.87 1.17 1.37
N ASP A 46 14.36 2.16 2.10
CA ASP A 46 15.11 3.32 2.54
C ASP A 46 15.00 3.47 4.07
N CYS A 47 16.16 3.48 4.73
CA CYS A 47 16.23 3.57 6.19
C CYS A 47 15.82 4.94 6.72
N ALA A 48 16.00 6.02 5.94
CA ALA A 48 15.58 7.36 6.37
C ALA A 48 14.05 7.43 6.44
N THR A 49 13.38 6.98 5.38
CA THR A 49 11.91 6.85 5.34
C THR A 49 11.38 5.92 6.45
N GLU A 50 12.08 4.82 6.76
CA GLU A 50 11.71 3.96 7.90
C GLU A 50 11.77 4.72 9.23
N GLY A 51 12.82 5.52 9.45
CA GLY A 51 12.98 6.31 10.67
C GLY A 51 11.78 7.24 10.92
N GLU A 52 11.37 7.98 9.88
CA GLU A 52 10.19 8.85 9.96
C GLU A 52 8.90 8.07 10.26
N ALA A 53 8.74 6.88 9.67
CA ALA A 53 7.59 6.02 9.93
C ALA A 53 7.58 5.46 11.35
N ILE A 54 8.75 5.12 11.91
CA ILE A 54 8.90 4.67 13.31
C ILE A 54 8.57 5.82 14.26
N ASP A 55 9.10 7.01 14.01
CA ASP A 55 8.84 8.20 14.84
C ASP A 55 7.35 8.53 14.88
N TYR A 56 6.67 8.46 13.74
CA TYR A 56 5.23 8.62 13.70
C TYR A 56 4.48 7.48 14.41
N ALA A 57 4.88 6.22 14.20
CA ALA A 57 4.24 5.08 14.89
C ALA A 57 4.36 5.18 16.42
N ASN A 58 5.46 5.72 16.94
CA ASN A 58 5.70 5.93 18.37
C ASN A 58 4.76 6.97 19.01
N SER A 59 4.14 7.85 18.21
CA SER A 59 3.11 8.78 18.70
C SER A 59 1.82 8.06 19.14
N CYS A 60 1.60 6.83 18.68
CA CYS A 60 0.40 6.04 18.94
C CYS A 60 -0.91 6.74 18.50
N GLU A 61 -0.86 7.60 17.49
CA GLU A 61 -2.05 8.29 16.94
C GLU A 61 -3.03 7.35 16.21
N LEU A 62 -2.59 6.13 15.86
CA LEU A 62 -3.36 5.04 15.21
C LEU A 62 -4.10 5.44 13.91
N THR A 63 -3.80 6.62 13.39
CA THR A 63 -4.42 7.24 12.22
C THR A 63 -3.33 7.77 11.29
N LYS A 64 -3.70 8.28 10.10
CA LYS A 64 -2.71 8.83 9.18
C LYS A 64 -2.21 10.20 9.64
N SER A 65 -0.91 10.46 9.48
CA SER A 65 -0.32 11.77 9.73
C SER A 65 -0.92 12.82 8.77
N PRO A 66 -1.05 14.07 9.22
CA PRO A 66 -1.42 15.18 8.34
C PRO A 66 -0.48 15.26 7.14
N GLU A 67 -1.01 15.49 5.93
CA GLU A 67 -0.19 15.47 4.71
C GLU A 67 0.95 16.49 4.73
N GLN A 68 0.72 17.63 5.38
CA GLN A 68 1.71 18.70 5.57
C GLN A 68 2.94 18.24 6.38
N ASP A 69 2.79 17.22 7.23
CA ASP A 69 3.85 16.72 8.11
C ASP A 69 4.67 15.59 7.46
N ARG A 70 4.26 15.13 6.26
CA ARG A 70 4.92 14.05 5.50
C ARG A 70 5.10 14.43 4.03
N LYS A 71 5.69 15.61 3.80
CA LYS A 71 5.86 16.18 2.47
C LYS A 71 6.67 15.24 1.56
N GLY A 72 6.11 14.90 0.40
CA GLY A 72 6.72 13.99 -0.56
C GLY A 72 6.46 12.50 -0.29
N PHE A 73 5.76 12.15 0.79
CA PHE A 73 5.45 10.77 1.15
C PHE A 73 3.96 10.45 1.14
N GLY A 74 3.64 9.29 0.58
CA GLY A 74 2.37 8.61 0.84
C GLY A 74 2.48 7.80 2.14
N GLU A 75 1.37 7.65 2.86
CA GLU A 75 1.36 6.90 4.11
C GLU A 75 0.19 5.92 4.18
N ASN A 76 0.50 4.71 4.66
CA ASN A 76 -0.44 3.66 4.99
C ASN A 76 -0.28 3.27 6.45
N VAL A 77 -1.40 3.18 7.19
CA VAL A 77 -1.43 2.86 8.62
C VAL A 77 -2.25 1.60 8.83
N TYR A 78 -1.78 0.75 9.73
CA TYR A 78 -2.46 -0.46 10.14
C TYR A 78 -2.22 -0.71 11.62
N VAL A 79 -3.30 -0.95 12.36
CA VAL A 79 -3.23 -1.30 13.78
C VAL A 79 -3.41 -2.80 13.91
N TYR A 80 -2.36 -3.49 14.36
CA TYR A 80 -2.44 -4.91 14.64
C TYR A 80 -3.24 -5.13 15.93
N PRO A 81 -4.19 -6.09 15.98
CA PRO A 81 -5.12 -6.23 17.11
C PRO A 81 -4.51 -6.87 18.36
N ALA A 82 -3.19 -7.06 18.40
CA ALA A 82 -2.45 -7.61 19.54
C ALA A 82 -1.23 -6.72 19.87
N PRO A 83 -1.08 -6.28 21.13
CA PRO A 83 0.12 -5.56 21.54
C PRO A 83 1.34 -6.50 21.56
N ASN A 84 2.52 -5.94 21.31
CA ASN A 84 3.80 -6.68 21.31
C ASN A 84 3.80 -7.91 20.39
N ALA A 85 3.01 -7.88 19.31
CA ALA A 85 3.02 -8.90 18.29
C ALA A 85 4.39 -9.00 17.63
N ASP A 86 4.68 -10.16 17.03
CA ASP A 86 5.87 -10.30 16.20
C ASP A 86 5.83 -9.25 15.06
N PRO A 87 6.88 -8.42 14.90
CA PRO A 87 6.86 -7.35 13.90
C PRO A 87 6.74 -7.86 12.47
N ILE A 88 7.25 -9.06 12.16
CA ILE A 88 7.18 -9.64 10.82
C ILE A 88 5.73 -10.04 10.53
N GLU A 89 5.08 -10.75 11.46
CA GLU A 89 3.67 -11.12 11.32
C GLU A 89 2.75 -9.90 11.22
N ALA A 90 3.03 -8.87 12.02
CA ALA A 90 2.26 -7.63 11.99
C ALA A 90 2.42 -6.89 10.65
N PHE A 91 3.63 -6.84 10.12
CA PHE A 91 3.92 -6.22 8.82
C PHE A 91 3.29 -7.00 7.66
N GLU A 92 3.36 -8.34 7.68
CA GLU A 92 2.71 -9.18 6.66
C GLU A 92 1.20 -8.98 6.65
N ALA A 93 0.58 -8.92 7.84
CA ALA A 93 -0.85 -8.64 7.97
C ALA A 93 -1.21 -7.24 7.44
N ALA A 94 -0.40 -6.22 7.74
CA ALA A 94 -0.60 -4.86 7.24
C ALA A 94 -0.52 -4.80 5.71
N ALA A 95 0.56 -5.32 5.12
CA ALA A 95 0.78 -5.34 3.68
C ALA A 95 -0.36 -6.07 2.96
N LYS A 96 -0.78 -7.23 3.49
CA LYS A 96 -1.91 -7.99 2.95
C LYS A 96 -3.22 -7.20 3.07
N LYS A 97 -3.47 -6.55 4.21
CA LYS A 97 -4.70 -5.77 4.43
C LYS A 97 -4.83 -4.63 3.42
N TRP A 98 -3.75 -3.88 3.18
CA TRP A 98 -3.76 -2.80 2.19
C TRP A 98 -3.92 -3.34 0.78
N TRP A 99 -3.20 -4.42 0.45
CA TRP A 99 -3.29 -5.06 -0.86
C TRP A 99 -4.69 -5.57 -1.19
N ASP A 100 -5.33 -6.27 -0.24
CA ASP A 100 -6.62 -6.92 -0.43
C ASP A 100 -7.76 -5.94 -0.74
N GLN A 101 -7.55 -4.63 -0.53
CA GLN A 101 -8.51 -3.61 -0.94
C GLN A 101 -8.84 -3.67 -2.44
N ILE A 102 -7.91 -4.10 -3.31
CA ILE A 102 -8.16 -4.28 -4.74
C ILE A 102 -9.30 -5.27 -5.03
N PHE A 103 -9.54 -6.21 -4.11
CA PHE A 103 -10.59 -7.21 -4.26
C PHE A 103 -11.92 -6.80 -3.61
N LEU A 104 -12.02 -5.62 -2.98
CA LEU A 104 -13.28 -5.19 -2.36
C LEU A 104 -14.28 -4.66 -3.39
N ASP A 105 -13.78 -3.94 -4.39
CA ASP A 105 -14.59 -3.38 -5.48
C ASP A 105 -13.72 -3.06 -6.71
N GLY A 106 -14.34 -2.92 -7.89
CA GLY A 106 -13.61 -2.68 -9.14
C GLY A 106 -13.09 -1.25 -9.25
N ILE A 107 -11.82 -1.04 -9.58
CA ILE A 107 -11.31 0.28 -9.97
C ILE A 107 -11.56 0.54 -11.47
N ASN A 108 -11.48 1.80 -11.91
CA ASN A 108 -11.67 2.13 -13.32
C ASN A 108 -10.61 1.47 -14.21
N TRP A 109 -10.99 1.12 -15.44
CA TRP A 109 -10.13 0.40 -16.38
C TRP A 109 -8.94 1.20 -16.88
N GLU A 110 -9.00 2.53 -16.78
CA GLU A 110 -7.86 3.40 -17.09
C GLU A 110 -6.81 3.42 -15.97
N VAL A 111 -7.12 2.82 -14.80
CA VAL A 111 -6.27 2.79 -13.60
C VAL A 111 -5.81 4.20 -13.19
N LYS A 112 -6.65 5.21 -13.46
CA LYS A 112 -6.39 6.61 -13.11
C LYS A 112 -7.00 6.95 -11.78
N TYR A 113 -6.24 7.63 -10.91
CA TYR A 113 -6.82 8.20 -9.70
C TYR A 113 -7.66 9.44 -10.06
N ILE A 114 -8.97 9.25 -10.14
CA ILE A 114 -9.95 10.29 -10.45
C ILE A 114 -10.91 10.49 -9.27
N GLN A 115 -11.67 11.59 -9.29
CA GLN A 115 -12.59 11.95 -8.20
C GLN A 115 -13.58 10.82 -7.85
N SER A 116 -14.06 10.06 -8.85
CA SER A 116 -14.95 8.92 -8.61
C SER A 116 -14.30 7.77 -7.82
N LEU A 117 -12.97 7.61 -7.87
CA LEU A 117 -12.25 6.70 -6.98
C LEU A 117 -12.01 7.31 -5.59
N LYS A 118 -11.80 8.62 -5.51
CA LYS A 118 -11.62 9.33 -4.23
C LYS A 118 -12.88 9.28 -3.36
N ASP A 119 -14.04 9.40 -3.99
CA ASP A 119 -15.36 9.48 -3.34
C ASP A 119 -16.06 8.12 -3.23
N LYS A 120 -15.38 7.03 -3.59
CA LYS A 120 -15.93 5.69 -3.45
C LYS A 120 -16.32 5.42 -2.00
N LYS A 121 -17.48 4.79 -1.83
CA LYS A 121 -17.97 4.31 -0.52
C LYS A 121 -17.04 3.27 0.10
N ILE A 122 -16.43 2.42 -0.72
CA ILE A 122 -15.46 1.43 -0.29
C ILE A 122 -14.08 2.07 -0.39
N ASP A 123 -13.42 2.25 0.76
CA ASP A 123 -12.07 2.79 0.80
C ASP A 123 -11.06 1.78 0.22
N GLN A 124 -10.42 2.18 -0.87
CA GLN A 124 -9.37 1.43 -1.55
C GLN A 124 -8.07 2.26 -1.66
N LYS A 125 -7.94 3.33 -0.85
CA LYS A 125 -6.82 4.27 -0.93
C LYS A 125 -5.49 3.67 -0.46
N ALA A 126 -5.52 2.64 0.39
CA ALA A 126 -4.29 1.99 0.84
C ALA A 126 -3.67 1.08 -0.22
N PHE A 127 -4.49 0.51 -1.12
CA PHE A 127 -3.99 -0.19 -2.31
C PHE A 127 -3.39 0.78 -3.33
N ILE A 128 -4.05 1.91 -3.60
CA ILE A 128 -3.62 2.84 -4.66
C ILE A 128 -2.42 3.69 -4.21
N GLN A 129 -2.39 4.08 -2.93
CA GLN A 129 -1.46 5.01 -2.29
C GLN A 129 -0.97 6.16 -3.17
N ARG A 130 -1.48 7.37 -2.89
CA ARG A 130 -1.01 8.61 -3.52
C ARG A 130 0.02 9.30 -2.61
N TYR A 131 0.99 10.00 -3.17
CA TYR A 131 1.71 11.06 -2.46
C TYR A 131 0.91 12.37 -2.60
N SER A 132 0.99 13.25 -1.61
CA SER A 132 0.39 14.57 -1.77
C SER A 132 1.21 15.36 -2.80
N GLU A 133 0.54 15.87 -3.84
CA GLU A 133 1.12 16.87 -4.72
C GLU A 133 0.56 18.19 -4.21
N ASP A 134 1.42 19.06 -3.69
CA ASP A 134 1.12 20.48 -3.51
C ASP A 134 0.73 21.11 -4.86
#